data_AF-A0A7X0GLU7-F1
#
_entry.id   AF-A0A7X0GLU7-F1
#
_cell.length_a   1.000
_cell.length_b   1.000
_cell.length_c   1.000
_cell.angle_alpha   90.00
_cell.angle_beta   90.00
_cell.angle_gamma   90.00
#
_symmetry.space_group_name_H-M   'P 1'
#
loop_
_entity.id
_entity.type
_entity.pdbx_description
1 polymer ?
#
loop_
_entity_poly.entity_id
_entity_poly.type
_entity_poly.pdbx_seq_one_letter_code
_entity_poly.pdbx_strand_id
1 'polypeptide(L)'
;MLFGEDESSGAKWHEPPVDMLAGAPQWLPHEQLKDLLSGWRLDCVYWYEDGAWARASYPGTLDDDGLDCGMSRFVDRADVLRTIADEDHGATSAQDAESLLAHAENRRLSPELLMSLTSDPGRRQRERAAMTGALERAGLYRP
;
A
#
# COMPACT_ATOMS: atom_id res chain seq x y z
N MET A 1 1.39 15.65 3.42
CA MET A 1 0.50 14.70 4.13
C MET A 1 0.51 13.40 3.35
N LEU A 2 0.42 12.29 4.07
CA LEU A 2 0.28 10.95 3.58
C LEU A 2 -0.87 10.29 4.37
N PHE A 3 -1.77 9.60 3.69
CA PHE A 3 -2.86 8.88 4.33
C PHE A 3 -3.29 7.71 3.47
N GLY A 4 -3.88 6.70 4.07
CA GLY A 4 -4.29 5.49 3.37
C GLY A 4 -5.28 4.66 4.16
N GLU A 5 -5.87 3.71 3.46
CA GLU A 5 -6.68 2.61 4.00
C GLU A 5 -5.91 1.33 3.67
N ASP A 6 -5.86 0.41 4.62
CA ASP A 6 -5.25 -0.90 4.44
C ASP A 6 -6.13 -1.98 5.07
N GLU A 7 -6.41 -3.03 4.30
CA GLU A 7 -7.31 -4.09 4.74
C GLU A 7 -6.80 -4.87 5.96
N SER A 8 -5.49 -4.88 6.17
CA SER A 8 -4.82 -5.49 7.32
C SER A 8 -4.58 -4.54 8.48
N SER A 9 -4.95 -3.26 8.38
CA SER A 9 -4.88 -2.34 9.50
C SER A 9 -5.81 -2.75 10.64
N GLY A 10 -5.28 -2.69 11.86
CA GLY A 10 -6.06 -2.85 13.09
C GLY A 10 -6.87 -1.60 13.45
N ALA A 11 -6.58 -0.45 12.83
CA ALA A 11 -7.07 0.85 13.28
C ALA A 11 -8.60 0.97 13.20
N LYS A 12 -9.19 0.52 12.09
CA LYS A 12 -10.65 0.50 11.89
C LYS A 12 -11.44 -0.39 12.85
N TRP A 13 -10.79 -1.40 13.43
CA TRP A 13 -11.42 -2.36 14.36
C TRP A 13 -11.09 -2.11 15.83
N HIS A 14 -10.21 -1.13 16.11
CA HIS A 14 -9.71 -0.89 17.46
C HIS A 14 -10.79 -0.25 18.35
N GLU A 15 -10.96 -0.80 19.56
CA GLU A 15 -11.83 -0.25 20.60
C GLU A 15 -11.00 0.19 21.83
N PRO A 16 -11.11 1.46 22.27
CA PRO A 16 -11.90 2.55 21.70
C PRO A 16 -11.35 3.03 20.34
N PRO A 17 -12.16 3.69 19.49
CA PRO A 17 -11.72 4.17 18.18
C PRO A 17 -10.48 5.06 18.27
N VAL A 18 -9.56 4.87 17.34
CA VAL A 18 -8.32 5.66 17.26
C VAL A 18 -8.62 7.03 16.65
N ASP A 19 -8.32 8.11 17.38
CA ASP A 19 -8.36 9.46 16.83
C ASP A 19 -7.07 9.76 16.05
N MET A 20 -7.10 9.49 14.74
CA MET A 20 -5.97 9.70 13.84
C MET A 20 -5.64 11.18 13.58
N LEU A 21 -6.52 12.09 13.99
CA LEU A 21 -6.36 13.53 13.81
C LEU A 21 -6.03 14.24 15.14
N ALA A 22 -5.82 13.49 16.22
CA ALA A 22 -5.40 14.06 17.50
C ALA A 22 -4.06 14.81 17.35
N GLY A 23 -4.08 16.12 17.63
CA GLY A 23 -2.91 16.99 17.51
C GLY A 23 -2.50 17.32 16.06
N ALA A 24 -3.33 16.97 15.07
CA ALA A 24 -3.09 17.26 13.68
C ALA A 24 -3.07 18.79 13.41
N PRO A 25 -2.09 19.31 12.67
CA PRO A 25 -1.98 20.74 12.39
C PRO A 25 -3.17 21.28 11.57
N GLN A 26 -3.44 22.58 11.70
CA GLN A 26 -4.62 23.24 11.11
C GLN A 26 -4.64 23.26 9.58
N TRP A 27 -3.48 23.14 8.93
CA TRP A 27 -3.38 23.14 7.47
C TRP A 27 -3.86 21.83 6.83
N LEU A 28 -4.06 20.77 7.61
CA LEU A 28 -4.59 19.51 7.11
C LEU A 28 -6.07 19.66 6.71
N PRO A 29 -6.56 18.90 5.70
CA PRO A 29 -7.95 18.93 5.29
C PRO A 29 -8.85 18.16 6.26
N HIS A 30 -9.01 18.67 7.49
CA HIS A 30 -9.67 17.99 8.62
C HIS A 30 -11.04 17.43 8.27
N GLU A 31 -11.91 18.20 7.63
CA GLU A 31 -13.28 17.74 7.32
C GLU A 31 -13.27 16.57 6.34
N GLN A 32 -12.42 16.62 5.30
CA GLN A 32 -12.26 15.51 4.36
C GLN A 32 -11.72 14.25 5.06
N LEU A 33 -10.76 14.41 5.98
CA LEU A 33 -10.17 13.28 6.70
C LEU A 33 -11.18 12.67 7.69
N LYS A 34 -11.99 13.48 8.36
CA LYS A 34 -13.09 12.98 9.21
C LYS A 34 -14.13 12.22 8.40
N ASP A 35 -14.47 12.71 7.20
CA ASP A 35 -15.38 12.00 6.30
C ASP A 35 -14.82 10.62 5.90
N LEU A 36 -13.52 10.55 5.56
CA LEU A 36 -12.86 9.27 5.25
C LEU A 36 -12.80 8.33 6.47
N LEU A 37 -12.49 8.87 7.65
CA LEU A 37 -12.46 8.12 8.91
C LEU A 37 -13.83 7.52 9.25
N SER A 38 -14.89 8.34 9.18
CA SER A 38 -16.26 7.87 9.43
C SER A 38 -16.76 6.87 8.38
N GLY A 39 -16.20 6.94 7.17
CA GLY A 39 -16.48 6.04 6.06
C GLY A 39 -15.63 4.79 6.00
N TRP A 40 -14.78 4.51 7.01
CA TRP A 40 -13.89 3.34 7.05
C TRP A 40 -12.88 3.30 5.90
N ARG A 41 -12.45 4.49 5.44
CA ARG A 41 -11.54 4.70 4.30
C ARG A 41 -10.26 5.41 4.73
N LEU A 42 -9.92 5.29 6.01
CA LEU A 42 -8.77 5.93 6.61
C LEU A 42 -8.30 5.06 7.78
N ASP A 43 -7.08 4.57 7.69
CA ASP A 43 -6.42 3.75 8.71
C ASP A 43 -5.15 4.40 9.26
N CYS A 44 -4.51 5.26 8.46
CA CYS A 44 -3.39 6.07 8.91
C CYS A 44 -3.39 7.49 8.34
N VAL A 45 -2.86 8.43 9.12
CA VAL A 45 -2.60 9.82 8.70
C VAL A 45 -1.25 10.27 9.23
N TYR A 46 -0.37 10.65 8.31
CA TYR A 46 0.94 11.21 8.57
C TYR A 46 1.06 12.60 7.96
N TRP A 47 1.65 13.53 8.69
CA TRP A 47 1.92 14.87 8.20
C TRP A 47 3.40 15.19 8.31
N TYR A 48 3.88 16.06 7.42
CA TYR A 48 5.27 16.51 7.43
C TYR A 48 5.28 17.96 7.87
N GLU A 49 5.99 18.24 8.96
CA GLU A 49 6.10 19.57 9.56
C GLU A 49 7.48 19.70 10.20
N ASP A 50 8.09 20.88 10.10
CA ASP A 50 9.40 21.19 10.69
C ASP A 50 10.52 20.19 10.36
N GLY A 51 10.49 19.62 9.16
CA GLY A 51 11.53 18.71 8.69
C GLY A 51 11.35 17.25 9.12
N ALA A 52 10.23 16.92 9.77
CA ALA A 52 9.95 15.58 10.25
C ALA A 52 8.54 15.10 9.87
N TRP A 53 8.40 13.79 9.69
CA TRP A 53 7.08 13.16 9.64
C TRP A 53 6.55 12.95 11.06
N ALA A 54 5.27 13.24 11.26
CA ALA A 54 4.56 13.07 12.51
C ALA A 54 3.20 12.41 12.26
N ARG A 55 2.62 11.83 13.32
CA ARG A 55 1.28 11.27 13.36
C ARG A 55 0.68 11.44 14.75
N ALA A 56 -0.63 11.21 14.85
CA ALA A 56 -1.29 11.13 16.15
C ALA A 56 -0.68 10.00 17.01
N SER A 57 -0.65 10.21 18.33
CA SER A 57 -0.21 9.18 19.26
C SER A 57 -1.27 8.09 19.34
N TYR A 58 -0.93 6.89 18.87
CA TYR A 58 -1.83 5.74 18.92
C TYR A 58 -1.73 5.00 20.26
N PRO A 59 -2.81 4.32 20.69
CA PRO A 59 -2.74 3.40 21.82
C PRO A 59 -1.64 2.36 21.61
N GLY A 60 -0.91 2.01 22.66
CA GLY A 60 0.12 0.96 22.57
C GLY A 60 -0.45 -0.45 22.30
N THR A 61 -1.77 -0.60 22.32
CA THR A 61 -2.52 -1.82 21.96
C THR A 61 -2.84 -1.91 20.47
N LEU A 62 -2.55 -0.86 19.68
CA LEU A 62 -2.69 -0.91 18.25
C LEU A 62 -1.37 -1.43 17.65
N ASP A 63 -1.40 -2.68 17.17
CA ASP A 63 -0.21 -3.36 16.65
C ASP A 63 0.23 -2.84 15.28
N ASP A 64 -0.71 -2.58 14.37
CA ASP A 64 -0.47 -2.03 13.03
C ASP A 64 -1.55 -1.01 12.64
N ASP A 65 -1.12 0.16 12.17
CA ASP A 65 -1.98 1.22 11.65
C ASP A 65 -2.17 1.15 10.13
N GLY A 66 -1.58 0.15 9.48
CA GLY A 66 -1.61 -0.03 8.03
C GLY A 66 -0.37 0.53 7.33
N LEU A 67 0.52 1.24 8.04
CA LEU A 67 1.76 1.73 7.43
C LEU A 67 2.71 0.56 7.13
N ASP A 68 2.83 -0.42 8.03
CA ASP A 68 3.77 -1.53 7.88
C ASP A 68 3.48 -2.36 6.63
N CYS A 69 2.25 -2.86 6.54
CA CYS A 69 1.77 -3.66 5.42
C CYS A 69 1.62 -2.85 4.12
N GLY A 70 1.19 -1.58 4.21
CA GLY A 70 0.84 -0.79 3.03
C GLY A 70 2.00 -0.06 2.37
N MET A 71 3.00 0.43 3.12
CA MET A 71 4.05 1.28 2.55
C MET A 71 5.46 1.01 3.07
N SER A 72 5.63 0.60 4.33
CA SER A 72 6.97 0.35 4.89
C SER A 72 7.74 -0.72 4.11
N ARG A 73 7.04 -1.74 3.60
CA ARG A 73 7.64 -2.81 2.78
C ARG A 73 8.19 -2.35 1.43
N PHE A 74 7.89 -1.11 1.02
CA PHE A 74 8.31 -0.57 -0.28
C PHE A 74 9.47 0.44 -0.20
N VAL A 75 10.04 0.67 0.98
CA VAL A 75 11.18 1.61 1.15
C VAL A 75 12.54 0.94 0.95
N ASP A 76 12.62 -0.38 1.12
CA ASP A 76 13.82 -1.19 0.87
C ASP A 76 13.59 -2.17 -0.29
N ARG A 77 14.57 -2.28 -1.18
CA ARG A 77 14.46 -3.11 -2.37
C ARG A 77 14.29 -4.60 -2.04
N ALA A 78 14.99 -5.10 -1.02
CA ALA A 78 14.89 -6.51 -0.66
C ALA A 78 13.49 -6.84 -0.13
N ASP A 79 12.91 -5.93 0.68
CA ASP A 79 11.53 -6.08 1.15
C ASP A 79 10.49 -5.98 0.03
N VAL A 80 10.72 -5.10 -0.96
CA VAL A 80 9.88 -5.04 -2.17
C VAL A 80 9.91 -6.38 -2.90
N LEU A 81 11.09 -6.93 -3.15
CA LEU A 81 11.24 -8.19 -3.89
C LEU A 81 10.60 -9.36 -3.15
N ARG A 82 10.80 -9.44 -1.83
CA ARG A 82 10.13 -10.42 -0.96
C ARG A 82 8.61 -10.30 -1.01
N THR A 83 8.09 -9.07 -0.99
CA THR A 83 6.65 -8.81 -1.08
C THR A 83 6.09 -9.19 -2.46
N ILE A 84 6.80 -8.86 -3.55
CA ILE A 84 6.38 -9.23 -4.92
C ILE A 84 6.40 -10.74 -5.11
N ALA A 85 7.44 -11.43 -4.62
CA ALA A 85 7.51 -12.88 -4.59
C ALA A 85 6.32 -13.51 -3.86
N ASP A 86 5.68 -12.74 -2.96
CA ASP A 86 4.64 -13.18 -2.04
C ASP A 86 5.17 -14.42 -1.32
N GLU A 87 6.34 -14.33 -0.67
CA GLU A 87 7.07 -15.50 -0.11
C GLU A 87 6.15 -16.44 0.71
N ASP A 88 5.15 -15.88 1.37
CA ASP A 88 4.17 -16.61 2.17
C ASP A 88 3.19 -17.46 1.33
N HIS A 89 2.93 -17.08 0.08
CA HIS A 89 1.97 -17.75 -0.82
C HIS A 89 2.56 -18.20 -2.17
N GLY A 90 3.84 -17.89 -2.45
CA GLY A 90 4.57 -18.29 -3.65
C GLY A 90 3.95 -17.76 -4.95
N ALA A 91 3.51 -16.49 -4.98
CA ALA A 91 2.81 -15.93 -6.15
C ALA A 91 3.73 -15.74 -7.37
N THR A 92 5.04 -15.57 -7.17
CA THR A 92 6.05 -15.55 -8.23
C THR A 92 7.42 -16.04 -7.74
N SER A 93 8.31 -16.42 -8.65
CA SER A 93 9.68 -16.78 -8.27
C SER A 93 10.50 -15.53 -7.93
N ALA A 94 11.57 -15.65 -7.14
CA ALA A 94 12.45 -14.52 -6.83
C ALA A 94 13.04 -13.87 -8.10
N GLN A 95 13.39 -14.68 -9.10
CA GLN A 95 13.90 -14.20 -10.39
C GLN A 95 12.84 -13.43 -11.19
N ASP A 96 11.60 -13.91 -11.19
CA ASP A 96 10.49 -13.24 -11.84
C ASP A 96 10.07 -11.97 -11.10
N ALA A 97 10.17 -11.94 -9.77
CA ALA A 97 9.99 -10.74 -8.96
C ALA A 97 11.00 -9.64 -9.32
N GLU A 98 12.29 -9.99 -9.45
CA GLU A 98 13.32 -9.06 -9.93
C GLU A 98 13.02 -8.54 -11.33
N SER A 99 12.62 -9.44 -12.23
CA SER A 99 12.27 -9.07 -13.61
C SER A 99 11.07 -8.13 -13.65
N LEU A 100 10.02 -8.42 -12.88
CA LEU A 100 8.83 -7.59 -12.77
C LEU A 100 9.19 -6.19 -12.26
N LEU A 101 9.94 -6.11 -11.16
CA LEU A 101 10.35 -4.84 -10.57
C LEU A 101 11.20 -4.02 -11.56
N ALA A 102 12.18 -4.65 -12.20
CA ALA A 102 13.05 -3.97 -13.17
C ALA A 102 12.25 -3.44 -14.37
N HIS A 103 11.26 -4.18 -14.86
CA HIS A 103 10.39 -3.70 -15.94
C HIS A 103 9.48 -2.56 -15.49
N ALA A 104 8.92 -2.61 -14.27
CA ALA A 104 8.12 -1.53 -13.70
C ALA A 104 8.94 -0.24 -13.54
N GLU A 105 10.13 -0.33 -12.95
CA GLU A 105 11.05 0.81 -12.74
C GLU A 105 11.42 1.50 -14.06
N ASN A 106 11.56 0.72 -15.14
CA ASN A 106 11.87 1.22 -16.48
C ASN A 106 10.62 1.61 -17.30
N ARG A 107 9.41 1.52 -16.73
CA ARG A 107 8.12 1.74 -17.42
C ARG A 107 7.89 0.85 -18.65
N ARG A 108 8.39 -0.38 -18.59
CA ARG A 108 8.31 -1.41 -19.65
C ARG A 108 7.52 -2.64 -19.20
N LEU A 109 6.67 -2.52 -18.19
CA LEU A 109 5.86 -3.63 -17.69
C LEU A 109 4.54 -3.67 -18.47
N SER A 110 4.45 -4.52 -19.50
CA SER A 110 3.20 -4.70 -20.28
C SER A 110 2.23 -5.65 -19.55
N PRO A 111 0.92 -5.61 -19.87
CA PRO A 111 -0.05 -6.57 -19.34
C PRO A 111 0.35 -8.03 -19.60
N GLU A 112 0.87 -8.33 -20.78
CA GLU A 112 1.31 -9.68 -21.16
C GLU A 112 2.47 -10.15 -20.30
N LEU A 113 3.45 -9.26 -20.06
CA LEU A 113 4.61 -9.55 -19.22
C LEU A 113 4.19 -9.75 -17.75
N LEU A 114 3.28 -8.92 -17.24
CA LEU A 114 2.71 -9.06 -15.90
C LEU A 114 2.03 -10.43 -15.72
N MET A 115 1.29 -10.90 -16.75
CA MET A 115 0.62 -12.19 -16.71
C MET A 115 1.58 -13.38 -16.87
N SER A 116 2.70 -13.22 -17.59
CA SER A 116 3.69 -14.29 -17.74
C SER A 116 4.51 -14.53 -16.47
N LEU A 117 4.75 -13.48 -15.68
CA LEU A 117 5.58 -13.54 -14.48
C LEU A 117 4.81 -13.98 -13.21
N THR A 118 3.49 -14.08 -13.26
CA THR A 118 2.69 -14.54 -12.11
C THR A 118 2.48 -16.06 -12.16
N SER A 119 2.67 -16.77 -11.04
CA SER A 119 2.76 -18.24 -11.05
C SER A 119 1.40 -18.95 -11.04
N ASP A 120 0.39 -18.44 -10.34
CA ASP A 120 -0.92 -19.09 -10.20
C ASP A 120 -1.84 -18.80 -11.41
N PRO A 121 -2.17 -19.80 -12.27
CA PRO A 121 -3.09 -19.61 -13.41
C PRO A 121 -4.52 -19.23 -13.00
N GLY A 122 -5.02 -19.78 -11.89
CA GLY A 122 -6.38 -19.54 -11.40
C GLY A 122 -6.53 -18.15 -10.81
N ARG A 123 -5.56 -17.71 -10.00
CA ARG A 123 -5.52 -16.34 -9.46
C ARG A 123 -5.34 -15.31 -10.58
N ARG A 124 -4.39 -15.54 -11.51
CA ARG A 124 -4.21 -14.71 -12.71
C ARG A 124 -5.52 -14.47 -13.47
N GLN A 125 -6.30 -15.53 -13.73
CA GLN A 125 -7.53 -15.39 -14.48
C GLN A 125 -8.59 -14.56 -13.73
N ARG A 126 -8.70 -14.73 -12.41
CA ARG A 126 -9.65 -13.97 -11.57
C ARG A 126 -9.24 -12.51 -11.41
N GLU A 127 -7.94 -12.24 -11.23
CA GLU A 127 -7.42 -10.92 -10.89
C GLU A 127 -6.96 -10.11 -12.10
N ARG A 128 -6.92 -10.69 -13.32
CA ARG A 128 -6.43 -10.03 -14.54
C ARG A 128 -6.98 -8.62 -14.73
N ALA A 129 -8.30 -8.43 -14.62
CA ALA A 129 -8.90 -7.13 -14.83
C ALA A 129 -8.43 -6.08 -13.80
N ALA A 130 -8.32 -6.49 -12.53
CA ALA A 130 -7.83 -5.63 -11.47
C ALA A 130 -6.34 -5.27 -11.66
N MET A 131 -5.51 -6.28 -11.97
CA MET A 131 -4.08 -6.12 -12.21
C MET A 131 -3.77 -5.21 -13.40
N THR A 132 -4.44 -5.42 -14.55
CA THR A 132 -4.25 -4.57 -15.73
C THR A 132 -4.74 -3.15 -15.47
N GLY A 133 -5.89 -2.98 -14.81
CA GLY A 133 -6.38 -1.65 -14.44
C GLY A 133 -5.45 -0.90 -13.48
N ALA A 134 -4.80 -1.62 -12.54
CA ALA A 134 -3.81 -1.05 -11.65
C ALA A 134 -2.53 -0.62 -12.41
N LEU A 135 -2.05 -1.45 -13.33
CA LEU A 135 -0.90 -1.15 -14.19
C LEU A 135 -1.11 0.14 -15.01
N GLU A 136 -2.30 0.29 -15.60
CA GLU A 136 -2.68 1.47 -16.38
C GLU A 136 -2.71 2.73 -15.51
N ARG A 137 -3.34 2.67 -14.34
CA ARG A 137 -3.40 3.82 -13.40
C ARG A 137 -2.02 4.22 -12.87
N ALA A 138 -1.12 3.25 -12.68
CA ALA A 138 0.22 3.49 -12.19
C ALA A 138 1.18 4.04 -13.27
N GLY A 139 0.81 3.98 -14.56
CA GLY A 139 1.64 4.49 -15.65
C GLY A 139 2.97 3.74 -15.82
N LEU A 140 2.99 2.46 -15.45
CA LEU A 140 4.17 1.56 -15.49
C LEU A 140 4.41 0.95 -16.87
N TYR A 141 3.55 1.25 -17.83
CA TYR A 141 3.71 0.93 -19.23
C TYR A 141 3.65 2.22 -20.05
N ARG A 142 4.72 2.51 -20.79
CA ARG A 142 4.71 3.52 -21.85
C ARG A 142 4.96 2.82 -23.19
N PRO A 143 4.00 2.84 -24.12
CA PRO A 143 4.21 2.32 -25.47
C PRO A 143 5.25 3.13 -26.25
#